data_AF-A0A6M8VGF6-F1
#
_entry.id   AF-A0A6M8VGF6-F1
#
_cell.length_a   1.000
_cell.length_b   1.000
_cell.length_c   1.000
_cell.angle_alpha   90.00
_cell.angle_beta   90.00
_cell.angle_gamma   90.00
#
_symmetry.space_group_name_H-M   'P 1'
#
loop_
_entity.id
_entity.type
_entity.pdbx_description
1 polymer ?
#
loop_
_entity_poly.entity_id
_entity_poly.type
_entity_poly.pdbx_seq_one_letter_code
_entity_poly.pdbx_strand_id
1 'polypeptide(L)'
;MKKIKILIIVFLCYNAYPQSLWQISKPSNELINAIKDTSINHLKSILLNQNSNGYEYSAAANYLAYYYKDSEKQFLLDNLQTTIPSDSLSIEYLINVEKFFSDQIIKGYLGDYSAISGLQTIINLMNYKVDKIIADRYLSEAGIYNNFDLIKNAFLDSNYRVYSLQGLRTYANNPQYRSEVISLLSEAIINSSNANELSNYTYDLFWIDHDLTIELLDQKFKEFSGWDRQSLFIDLYKFDPINQPRRSMWAIPLEPDENLRAYYIPFYPSIESGIYPKVYLQPYWINFLKSWYQTESSASIKDDIVWFVHDFKPLIISIDSNITTIDQVEYLNQQVDSVYKYTWLGDLFFATDLKNILAIAKTNLQNGDSLACRVQVKAFQDLVDNVYKDSLKSNPRFVTIEGWKFLYWNAQYILDRLPKP
;
A
#
# COMPACT_ATOMS: atom_id res chain seq x y z
N MET A 1 -2.67 -52.03 -16.13
CA MET A 1 -3.94 -51.73 -15.43
C MET A 1 -3.84 -51.54 -13.90
N LYS A 2 -2.65 -51.32 -13.29
CA LYS A 2 -2.52 -51.01 -11.84
C LYS A 2 -2.22 -49.53 -11.50
N LYS A 3 -1.82 -48.71 -12.49
CA LYS A 3 -1.48 -47.28 -12.27
C LYS A 3 -2.67 -46.31 -12.39
N ILE A 4 -3.79 -46.73 -12.98
CA ILE A 4 -5.00 -45.88 -13.15
C ILE A 4 -5.87 -45.87 -11.88
N LYS A 5 -5.81 -46.92 -11.04
CA LYS A 5 -6.60 -46.98 -9.79
C LYS A 5 -6.08 -46.08 -8.67
N ILE A 6 -4.79 -45.69 -8.69
CA ILE A 6 -4.20 -44.84 -7.65
C ILE A 6 -4.58 -43.36 -7.86
N LEU A 7 -4.73 -42.90 -9.11
CA LEU A 7 -5.14 -41.51 -9.38
C LEU A 7 -6.59 -41.21 -8.96
N ILE A 8 -7.49 -42.20 -9.07
CA ILE A 8 -8.91 -42.04 -8.70
C ILE A 8 -9.08 -42.05 -7.17
N ILE A 9 -8.22 -42.76 -6.43
CA ILE A 9 -8.29 -42.80 -4.95
C ILE A 9 -7.69 -41.53 -4.31
N VAL A 10 -6.70 -40.89 -4.94
CA VAL A 10 -6.20 -39.57 -4.47
C VAL A 10 -7.24 -38.46 -4.65
N PHE A 11 -8.11 -38.56 -5.66
CA PHE A 11 -9.25 -37.64 -5.84
C PHE A 11 -10.46 -37.92 -4.92
N LEU A 12 -10.63 -39.17 -4.44
CA LEU A 12 -11.76 -39.56 -3.59
C LEU A 12 -11.47 -39.48 -2.08
N CYS A 13 -10.22 -39.25 -1.68
CA CYS A 13 -9.82 -39.17 -0.26
C CYS A 13 -9.37 -37.76 0.19
N TYR A 14 -9.45 -36.75 -0.67
CA TYR A 14 -9.61 -35.40 -0.15
C TYR A 14 -11.03 -35.33 0.41
N ASN A 15 -11.16 -35.46 1.73
CA ASN A 15 -12.16 -34.70 2.46
C ASN A 15 -11.87 -33.22 2.15
N ALA A 16 -12.29 -32.79 0.96
CA ALA A 16 -12.36 -31.38 0.61
C ALA A 16 -13.43 -30.85 1.54
N TYR A 17 -13.01 -30.42 2.73
CA TYR A 17 -13.82 -29.54 3.54
C TYR A 17 -14.32 -28.46 2.59
N PRO A 18 -15.64 -28.24 2.48
CA PRO A 18 -16.13 -27.23 1.58
C PRO A 18 -15.43 -25.92 1.91
N GLN A 19 -14.78 -25.36 0.90
CA GLN A 19 -13.99 -24.15 1.05
C GLN A 19 -14.95 -23.01 1.42
N SER A 20 -14.54 -22.15 2.35
CA SER A 20 -15.28 -20.94 2.69
C SER A 20 -15.56 -20.13 1.43
N LEU A 21 -16.81 -19.70 1.23
CA LEU A 21 -17.20 -18.87 0.07
C LEU A 21 -16.65 -17.45 0.18
N TRP A 22 -16.56 -16.93 1.40
CA TRP A 22 -16.01 -15.62 1.75
C TRP A 22 -15.38 -15.67 3.14
N GLN A 23 -14.71 -14.59 3.52
CA GLN A 23 -14.16 -14.40 4.86
C GLN A 23 -15.11 -13.57 5.72
N ILE A 24 -14.98 -13.68 7.04
CA ILE A 24 -15.66 -12.80 8.00
C ILE A 24 -14.63 -12.00 8.79
N SER A 25 -15.00 -10.77 9.13
CA SER A 25 -14.18 -9.92 9.98
C SER A 25 -14.19 -10.39 11.42
N LYS A 26 -13.10 -10.12 12.14
CA LYS A 26 -13.03 -10.26 13.60
C LYS A 26 -14.19 -9.45 14.24
N PRO A 27 -14.88 -10.00 15.27
CA PRO A 27 -15.90 -9.24 16.00
C PRO A 27 -15.37 -7.90 16.50
N SER A 28 -16.12 -6.82 16.26
CA SER A 28 -15.79 -5.48 16.76
C SER A 28 -15.99 -5.40 18.28
N ASN A 29 -15.37 -4.41 18.93
CA ASN A 29 -15.58 -4.18 20.36
C ASN A 29 -17.07 -3.89 20.67
N GLU A 30 -17.79 -3.25 19.75
CA GLU A 30 -19.24 -3.03 19.88
C GLU A 30 -20.02 -4.35 19.91
N LEU A 31 -19.71 -5.27 18.98
CA LEU A 31 -20.32 -6.60 18.96
C LEU A 31 -19.98 -7.40 20.23
N ILE A 32 -18.74 -7.31 20.73
CA ILE A 32 -18.33 -7.98 21.97
C ILE A 32 -19.09 -7.41 23.18
N ASN A 33 -19.25 -6.08 23.24
CA ASN A 33 -20.00 -5.41 24.30
C ASN A 33 -21.49 -5.77 24.31
N ALA A 34 -22.05 -6.15 23.16
CA ALA A 34 -23.44 -6.60 23.05
C ALA A 34 -23.70 -7.88 23.84
N ILE A 35 -22.76 -8.82 23.84
CA ILE A 35 -22.95 -10.16 24.40
C ILE A 35 -22.52 -10.24 25.88
N LYS A 36 -21.53 -9.41 26.27
CA LYS A 36 -20.91 -9.29 27.62
C LYS A 36 -20.20 -10.55 28.13
N ASP A 37 -20.78 -11.73 27.97
CA ASP A 37 -20.17 -13.04 28.22
C ASP A 37 -19.82 -13.72 26.89
N THR A 38 -18.57 -14.14 26.73
CA THR A 38 -18.05 -14.78 25.51
C THR A 38 -17.79 -16.28 25.71
N SER A 39 -18.27 -16.85 26.82
CA SER A 39 -18.22 -18.29 27.06
C SER A 39 -19.06 -19.04 26.02
N ILE A 40 -18.53 -20.17 25.52
CA ILE A 40 -19.16 -20.96 24.45
C ILE A 40 -20.62 -21.30 24.80
N ASN A 41 -20.89 -21.70 26.06
CA ASN A 41 -22.23 -22.07 26.50
C ASN A 41 -23.23 -20.90 26.42
N HIS A 42 -22.80 -19.70 26.80
CA HIS A 42 -23.64 -18.49 26.70
C HIS A 42 -23.91 -18.14 25.24
N LEU A 43 -22.88 -18.13 24.39
CA LEU A 43 -23.03 -17.86 22.95
C LEU A 43 -24.00 -18.84 22.28
N LYS A 44 -23.90 -20.14 22.60
CA LYS A 44 -24.83 -21.16 22.12
C LYS A 44 -26.26 -20.90 22.60
N SER A 45 -26.44 -20.48 23.85
CA SER A 45 -27.77 -20.20 24.41
C SER A 45 -28.49 -19.06 23.69
N ILE A 46 -27.76 -18.04 23.22
CA ILE A 46 -28.30 -16.94 22.43
C ILE A 46 -28.81 -17.44 21.08
N LEU A 47 -28.02 -18.28 20.41
CA LEU A 47 -28.39 -18.87 19.11
C LEU A 47 -29.62 -19.78 19.20
N LEU A 48 -29.77 -20.51 20.31
CA LEU A 48 -30.92 -21.38 20.56
C LEU A 48 -32.18 -20.60 21.01
N ASN A 49 -32.03 -19.37 21.48
CA ASN A 49 -33.14 -18.52 21.90
C ASN A 49 -33.78 -17.83 20.69
N GLN A 50 -34.97 -18.29 20.29
CA GLN A 50 -35.74 -17.68 19.18
C GLN A 50 -36.06 -16.19 19.42
N ASN A 51 -36.17 -15.77 20.69
CA ASN A 51 -36.49 -14.40 21.08
C ASN A 51 -35.26 -13.51 21.31
N SER A 52 -34.04 -14.01 21.06
CA SER A 52 -32.84 -13.17 21.13
C SER A 52 -32.96 -11.98 20.19
N ASN A 53 -32.34 -10.86 20.55
CA ASN A 53 -32.27 -9.72 19.64
C ASN A 53 -31.38 -10.07 18.43
N GLY A 54 -31.71 -9.57 17.23
CA GLY A 54 -30.96 -9.83 16.00
C GLY A 54 -29.48 -9.44 16.07
N TYR A 55 -29.16 -8.34 16.77
CA TYR A 55 -27.80 -7.86 16.96
C TYR A 55 -26.99 -8.76 17.90
N GLU A 56 -27.58 -9.16 19.04
CA GLU A 56 -26.95 -10.09 19.99
C GLU A 56 -26.73 -11.47 19.36
N TYR A 57 -27.73 -11.95 18.61
CA TYR A 57 -27.64 -13.18 17.83
C TYR A 57 -26.49 -13.11 16.82
N SER A 58 -26.43 -12.04 16.03
CA SER A 58 -25.39 -11.85 15.01
C SER A 58 -24.00 -11.77 15.62
N ALA A 59 -23.86 -11.09 16.75
CA ALA A 59 -22.62 -11.02 17.50
C ALA A 59 -22.20 -12.41 18.00
N ALA A 60 -23.12 -13.19 18.59
CA ALA A 60 -22.83 -14.53 19.10
C ALA A 60 -22.46 -15.51 17.97
N ALA A 61 -23.19 -15.47 16.85
CA ALA A 61 -22.91 -16.27 15.65
C ALA A 61 -21.51 -15.97 15.10
N ASN A 62 -21.19 -14.69 14.92
CA ASN A 62 -19.89 -14.24 14.40
C ASN A 62 -18.74 -14.62 15.35
N TYR A 63 -18.92 -14.45 16.67
CA TYR A 63 -17.89 -14.78 17.65
C TYR A 63 -17.60 -16.28 17.68
N LEU A 64 -18.64 -17.13 17.70
CA LEU A 64 -18.48 -18.58 17.61
C LEU A 64 -17.80 -18.99 16.31
N ALA A 65 -18.23 -18.42 15.18
CA ALA A 65 -17.66 -18.74 13.89
C ALA A 65 -16.20 -18.31 13.76
N TYR A 66 -15.82 -17.12 14.26
CA TYR A 66 -14.47 -16.59 14.11
C TYR A 66 -13.45 -17.27 15.04
N TYR A 67 -13.79 -17.44 16.32
CA TYR A 67 -12.84 -17.95 17.32
C TYR A 67 -12.94 -19.46 17.56
N TYR A 68 -14.11 -20.06 17.32
CA TYR A 68 -14.39 -21.45 17.67
C TYR A 68 -14.82 -22.28 16.47
N LYS A 69 -14.47 -21.86 15.24
CA LYS A 69 -14.82 -22.52 13.97
C LYS A 69 -14.61 -24.03 14.03
N ASP A 70 -13.43 -24.48 14.44
CA ASP A 70 -13.04 -25.89 14.34
C ASP A 70 -13.80 -26.79 15.32
N SER A 71 -14.13 -26.27 16.51
CA SER A 71 -14.89 -27.01 17.53
C SER A 71 -16.40 -26.88 17.38
N GLU A 72 -16.89 -25.77 16.80
CA GLU A 72 -18.32 -25.40 16.83
C GLU A 72 -18.99 -25.34 15.45
N LYS A 73 -18.26 -25.68 14.38
CA LYS A 73 -18.80 -25.70 13.01
C LYS A 73 -20.12 -26.47 12.90
N GLN A 74 -20.19 -27.70 13.43
CA GLN A 74 -21.38 -28.53 13.29
C GLN A 74 -22.56 -27.92 14.05
N PHE A 75 -22.34 -27.46 15.29
CA PHE A 75 -23.35 -26.77 16.07
C PHE A 75 -23.90 -25.55 15.32
N LEU A 76 -23.04 -24.74 14.72
CA LEU A 76 -23.46 -23.58 13.94
C LEU A 76 -24.29 -24.01 12.72
N LEU A 77 -23.81 -24.95 11.90
CA LEU A 77 -24.55 -25.40 10.72
C LEU A 77 -25.94 -25.97 11.06
N ASP A 78 -26.05 -26.66 12.18
CA ASP A 78 -27.32 -27.25 12.63
C ASP A 78 -28.32 -26.19 13.14
N ASN A 79 -27.86 -25.03 13.63
CA ASN A 79 -28.71 -24.06 14.34
C ASN A 79 -28.86 -22.69 13.66
N LEU A 80 -28.10 -22.40 12.60
CA LEU A 80 -28.26 -21.19 11.76
C LEU A 80 -29.44 -21.35 10.79
N GLN A 81 -30.64 -21.57 11.31
CA GLN A 81 -31.84 -21.97 10.54
C GLN A 81 -32.98 -20.95 10.66
N THR A 82 -32.65 -19.67 10.84
CA THR A 82 -33.66 -18.60 10.90
C THR A 82 -34.47 -18.60 9.59
N THR A 83 -35.77 -18.32 9.71
CA THR A 83 -36.68 -18.11 8.58
C THR A 83 -37.24 -16.72 8.60
N ILE A 84 -37.42 -16.11 7.42
CA ILE A 84 -38.07 -14.80 7.29
C ILE A 84 -39.58 -15.00 7.18
N PRO A 85 -40.41 -14.39 8.06
CA PRO A 85 -41.86 -14.40 7.94
C PRO A 85 -42.34 -13.75 6.63
N SER A 86 -43.49 -14.17 6.10
CA SER A 86 -44.05 -13.60 4.87
C SER A 86 -44.60 -12.17 5.03
N ASP A 87 -44.97 -11.77 6.25
CA ASP A 87 -45.46 -10.42 6.54
C ASP A 87 -44.31 -9.48 6.89
N SER A 88 -43.91 -8.66 5.92
CA SER A 88 -42.81 -7.69 6.04
C SER A 88 -43.06 -6.55 7.04
N LEU A 89 -44.28 -6.41 7.57
CA LEU A 89 -44.63 -5.38 8.56
C LEU A 89 -44.64 -5.91 10.00
N SER A 90 -44.48 -7.22 10.18
CA SER A 90 -44.49 -7.84 11.51
C SER A 90 -43.21 -7.52 12.30
N ILE A 91 -43.33 -7.42 13.63
CA ILE A 91 -42.17 -7.30 14.54
C ILE A 91 -41.24 -8.51 14.38
N GLU A 92 -41.81 -9.69 14.17
CA GLU A 92 -41.07 -10.92 13.92
C GLU A 92 -40.21 -10.83 12.66
N TYR A 93 -40.72 -10.22 11.59
CA TYR A 93 -39.94 -9.95 10.39
C TYR A 93 -38.74 -9.06 10.70
N LEU A 94 -38.94 -7.95 11.41
CA LEU A 94 -37.85 -7.04 11.76
C LEU A 94 -36.75 -7.73 12.59
N ILE A 95 -37.13 -8.61 13.52
CA ILE A 95 -36.17 -9.36 14.36
C ILE A 95 -35.44 -10.44 13.55
N ASN A 96 -36.17 -11.19 12.72
CA ASN A 96 -35.62 -12.35 12.02
C ASN A 96 -34.82 -11.99 10.78
N VAL A 97 -35.02 -10.82 10.18
CA VAL A 97 -34.25 -10.36 9.00
C VAL A 97 -32.75 -10.29 9.29
N GLU A 98 -32.36 -9.66 10.40
CA GLU A 98 -30.95 -9.52 10.76
C GLU A 98 -30.32 -10.89 11.08
N LYS A 99 -31.04 -11.73 11.83
CA LYS A 99 -30.62 -13.11 12.13
C LYS A 99 -30.44 -13.93 10.87
N PHE A 100 -31.42 -13.89 9.97
CA PHE A 100 -31.38 -14.60 8.69
C PHE A 100 -30.17 -14.16 7.86
N PHE A 101 -29.91 -12.86 7.81
CA PHE A 101 -28.76 -12.30 7.11
C PHE A 101 -27.44 -12.82 7.70
N SER A 102 -27.32 -12.80 9.03
CA SER A 102 -26.17 -13.35 9.75
C SER A 102 -25.98 -14.84 9.50
N ASP A 103 -27.07 -15.62 9.52
CA ASP A 103 -27.05 -17.06 9.22
C ASP A 103 -26.41 -17.32 7.86
N GLN A 104 -26.81 -16.58 6.83
CA GLN A 104 -26.26 -16.79 5.48
C GLN A 104 -24.77 -16.47 5.43
N ILE A 105 -24.34 -15.35 6.02
CA ILE A 105 -22.93 -14.96 6.06
C ILE A 105 -22.10 -16.03 6.77
N ILE A 106 -22.53 -16.48 7.95
CA ILE A 106 -21.79 -17.48 8.71
C ILE A 106 -21.79 -18.83 8.00
N LYS A 107 -22.92 -19.25 7.42
CA LYS A 107 -23.00 -20.47 6.61
C LYS A 107 -22.00 -20.47 5.46
N GLY A 108 -21.94 -19.39 4.67
CA GLY A 108 -20.99 -19.30 3.56
C GLY A 108 -19.53 -19.27 4.03
N TYR A 109 -19.24 -18.64 5.17
CA TYR A 109 -17.93 -18.72 5.81
C TYR A 109 -17.57 -20.14 6.28
N LEU A 110 -18.55 -20.93 6.69
CA LEU A 110 -18.36 -22.33 7.07
C LEU A 110 -18.33 -23.29 5.88
N GLY A 111 -18.56 -22.78 4.66
CA GLY A 111 -18.55 -23.53 3.40
C GLY A 111 -19.91 -24.13 3.01
N ASP A 112 -21.01 -23.67 3.61
CA ASP A 112 -22.35 -24.11 3.20
C ASP A 112 -22.84 -23.30 2.01
N TYR A 113 -22.98 -23.96 0.86
CA TYR A 113 -23.42 -23.37 -0.40
C TYR A 113 -24.89 -22.95 -0.40
N SER A 114 -25.72 -23.39 0.56
CA SER A 114 -27.10 -22.90 0.67
C SER A 114 -27.14 -21.39 0.96
N ALA A 115 -26.07 -20.84 1.54
CA ALA A 115 -25.91 -19.42 1.80
C ALA A 115 -26.11 -18.56 0.52
N ILE A 116 -25.70 -19.07 -0.64
CA ILE A 116 -25.88 -18.37 -1.92
C ILE A 116 -27.36 -18.13 -2.20
N SER A 117 -28.19 -19.17 -2.10
CA SER A 117 -29.63 -19.02 -2.29
C SER A 117 -30.26 -18.09 -1.24
N GLY A 118 -29.80 -18.16 0.01
CA GLY A 118 -30.27 -17.29 1.07
C GLY A 118 -29.94 -15.81 0.83
N LEU A 119 -28.73 -15.49 0.38
CA LEU A 119 -28.34 -14.12 0.00
C LEU A 119 -29.14 -13.62 -1.23
N GLN A 120 -29.44 -14.49 -2.19
CA GLN A 120 -30.31 -14.11 -3.30
C GLN A 120 -31.74 -13.81 -2.82
N THR A 121 -32.25 -14.56 -1.85
CA THR A 121 -33.55 -14.27 -1.20
C THR A 121 -33.54 -12.89 -0.55
N ILE A 122 -32.44 -12.50 0.12
CA ILE A 122 -32.29 -11.15 0.69
C ILE A 122 -32.41 -10.07 -0.39
N ILE A 123 -31.67 -10.21 -1.49
CA ILE A 123 -31.70 -9.23 -2.60
C ILE A 123 -33.11 -9.08 -3.17
N ASN A 124 -33.82 -10.20 -3.31
CA ASN A 124 -35.14 -10.23 -3.93
C ASN A 124 -36.24 -9.70 -3.00
N LEU A 125 -36.20 -10.04 -1.71
CA LEU A 125 -37.32 -9.84 -0.80
C LEU A 125 -37.17 -8.65 0.17
N MET A 126 -35.95 -8.25 0.52
CA MET A 126 -35.78 -7.20 1.52
C MET A 126 -36.12 -5.82 0.96
N ASN A 127 -36.57 -4.90 1.81
CA ASN A 127 -36.90 -3.53 1.40
C ASN A 127 -35.69 -2.59 1.54
N TYR A 128 -34.77 -2.87 2.46
CA TYR A 128 -33.67 -1.98 2.75
C TYR A 128 -32.54 -2.16 1.73
N LYS A 129 -32.22 -1.09 0.99
CA LYS A 129 -31.26 -1.13 -0.13
C LYS A 129 -29.85 -1.48 0.34
N VAL A 130 -29.45 -1.07 1.54
CA VAL A 130 -28.13 -1.39 2.11
C VAL A 130 -27.95 -2.90 2.27
N ASP A 131 -28.96 -3.61 2.80
CA ASP A 131 -28.89 -5.06 2.98
C ASP A 131 -28.71 -5.79 1.65
N LYS A 132 -29.40 -5.32 0.60
CA LYS A 132 -29.23 -5.88 -0.75
C LYS A 132 -27.81 -5.68 -1.28
N ILE A 133 -27.23 -4.49 -1.08
CA ILE A 133 -25.86 -4.17 -1.50
C ILE A 133 -24.86 -5.06 -0.77
N ILE A 134 -25.02 -5.23 0.54
CA ILE A 134 -24.13 -6.08 1.34
C ILE A 134 -24.28 -7.56 0.96
N ALA A 135 -25.50 -8.05 0.72
CA ALA A 135 -25.72 -9.41 0.24
C ALA A 135 -25.06 -9.65 -1.12
N ASP A 136 -25.24 -8.73 -2.07
CA ASP A 136 -24.62 -8.85 -3.39
C ASP A 136 -23.10 -8.82 -3.33
N ARG A 137 -22.53 -8.02 -2.42
CA ARG A 137 -21.08 -8.02 -2.17
C ARG A 137 -20.55 -9.41 -1.77
N TYR A 138 -21.25 -10.12 -0.88
CA TYR A 138 -20.83 -11.48 -0.51
C TYR A 138 -21.00 -12.47 -1.67
N LEU A 139 -22.05 -12.31 -2.49
CA LEU A 139 -22.23 -13.10 -3.71
C LEU A 139 -21.10 -12.85 -4.72
N SER A 140 -20.70 -11.59 -4.94
CA SER A 140 -19.61 -11.24 -5.85
C SER A 140 -18.24 -11.68 -5.35
N GLU A 141 -18.01 -11.72 -4.03
CA GLU A 141 -16.82 -12.37 -3.43
C GLU A 141 -16.78 -13.88 -3.73
N ALA A 142 -17.94 -14.53 -3.80
CA ALA A 142 -18.07 -15.93 -4.21
C ALA A 142 -18.07 -16.14 -5.74
N GLY A 143 -17.85 -15.09 -6.53
CA GLY A 143 -17.80 -15.17 -8.00
C GLY A 143 -19.17 -15.14 -8.68
N ILE A 144 -20.21 -14.67 -8.01
CA ILE A 144 -21.57 -14.55 -8.54
C ILE A 144 -21.87 -13.08 -8.83
N TYR A 145 -22.00 -12.73 -10.11
CA TYR A 145 -22.00 -11.34 -10.58
C TYR A 145 -23.35 -10.91 -11.20
N ASN A 146 -24.46 -11.41 -10.67
CA ASN A 146 -25.77 -11.28 -11.33
C ASN A 146 -26.46 -9.92 -11.11
N ASN A 147 -26.00 -9.10 -10.16
CA ASN A 147 -26.71 -7.89 -9.74
C ASN A 147 -25.87 -6.61 -9.90
N PHE A 148 -25.01 -6.54 -10.91
CA PHE A 148 -24.13 -5.37 -11.13
C PHE A 148 -24.90 -4.03 -11.13
N ASP A 149 -26.07 -3.97 -11.77
CA ASP A 149 -26.89 -2.76 -11.83
C ASP A 149 -27.32 -2.27 -10.44
N LEU A 150 -27.52 -3.17 -9.46
CA LEU A 150 -27.83 -2.79 -8.08
C LEU A 150 -26.65 -1.99 -7.49
N ILE A 151 -25.43 -2.50 -7.66
CA ILE A 151 -24.20 -1.89 -7.13
C ILE A 151 -23.90 -0.57 -7.86
N LYS A 152 -23.97 -0.58 -9.19
CA LYS A 152 -23.78 0.63 -10.02
C LYS A 152 -24.76 1.74 -9.64
N ASN A 153 -26.05 1.43 -9.53
CA ASN A 153 -27.06 2.42 -9.16
C ASN A 153 -26.89 2.89 -7.70
N ALA A 154 -26.39 2.03 -6.81
CA ALA A 154 -26.04 2.44 -5.46
C ALA A 154 -24.82 3.37 -5.42
N PHE A 155 -23.83 3.18 -6.29
CA PHE A 155 -22.66 4.05 -6.41
C PHE A 155 -23.02 5.45 -6.89
N LEU A 156 -23.89 5.54 -7.90
CA LEU A 156 -24.33 6.82 -8.46
C LEU A 156 -25.17 7.63 -7.45
N ASP A 157 -25.87 6.96 -6.54
CA ASP A 157 -26.67 7.57 -5.48
C ASP A 157 -25.81 7.93 -4.25
N SER A 158 -25.71 9.23 -3.92
CA SER A 158 -24.87 9.71 -2.83
C SER A 158 -25.21 9.11 -1.45
N ASN A 159 -26.45 8.69 -1.21
CA ASN A 159 -26.87 8.09 0.05
C ASN A 159 -26.34 6.66 0.24
N TYR A 160 -26.03 5.96 -0.86
CA TYR A 160 -25.62 4.56 -0.83
C TYR A 160 -24.20 4.32 -1.35
N ARG A 161 -23.54 5.37 -1.87
CA ARG A 161 -22.24 5.29 -2.53
C ARG A 161 -21.21 4.56 -1.71
N VAL A 162 -21.04 4.93 -0.43
CA VAL A 162 -20.05 4.31 0.46
C VAL A 162 -20.24 2.80 0.62
N TYR A 163 -21.48 2.30 0.62
CA TYR A 163 -21.78 0.87 0.76
C TYR A 163 -21.49 0.08 -0.52
N SER A 164 -21.50 0.74 -1.69
CA SER A 164 -21.33 0.10 -3.00
C SER A 164 -19.87 -0.06 -3.45
N LEU A 165 -18.94 0.68 -2.84
CA LEU A 165 -17.53 0.73 -3.28
C LEU A 165 -16.84 -0.63 -3.29
N GLN A 166 -16.95 -1.38 -2.18
CA GLN A 166 -16.40 -2.73 -2.10
C GLN A 166 -17.09 -3.67 -3.11
N GLY A 167 -18.38 -3.47 -3.37
CA GLY A 167 -19.11 -4.15 -4.43
C GLY A 167 -18.46 -3.91 -5.79
N LEU A 168 -18.25 -2.65 -6.18
CA LEU A 168 -17.57 -2.33 -7.44
C LEU A 168 -16.20 -3.00 -7.54
N ARG A 169 -15.38 -2.93 -6.47
CA ARG A 169 -14.07 -3.58 -6.43
C ARG A 169 -14.15 -5.08 -6.70
N THR A 170 -15.11 -5.78 -6.10
CA THR A 170 -15.27 -7.23 -6.32
C THR A 170 -15.78 -7.56 -7.72
N TYR A 171 -16.67 -6.74 -8.30
CA TYR A 171 -17.12 -6.91 -9.69
C TYR A 171 -15.98 -6.70 -10.70
N ALA A 172 -15.00 -5.85 -10.40
CA ALA A 172 -13.85 -5.64 -11.26
C ALA A 172 -12.95 -6.89 -11.42
N ASN A 173 -13.09 -7.89 -10.54
CA ASN A 173 -12.42 -9.20 -10.71
C ASN A 173 -12.98 -10.00 -11.89
N ASN A 174 -14.19 -9.67 -12.36
CA ASN A 174 -14.77 -10.26 -13.56
C ASN A 174 -14.44 -9.38 -14.78
N PRO A 175 -13.78 -9.93 -15.82
CA PRO A 175 -13.40 -9.18 -17.02
C PRO A 175 -14.57 -8.48 -17.72
N GLN A 176 -15.80 -8.99 -17.60
CA GLN A 176 -17.00 -8.39 -18.20
C GLN A 176 -17.30 -6.99 -17.64
N TYR A 177 -17.07 -6.77 -16.34
CA TYR A 177 -17.46 -5.53 -15.65
C TYR A 177 -16.26 -4.62 -15.37
N ARG A 178 -15.03 -5.14 -15.46
CA ARG A 178 -13.81 -4.42 -15.06
C ARG A 178 -13.68 -3.04 -15.71
N SER A 179 -13.85 -2.94 -17.02
CA SER A 179 -13.71 -1.67 -17.74
C SER A 179 -14.74 -0.63 -17.29
N GLU A 180 -15.98 -1.06 -17.02
CA GLU A 180 -17.05 -0.16 -16.58
C GLU A 180 -16.83 0.30 -15.13
N VAL A 181 -16.40 -0.61 -14.24
CA VAL A 181 -16.03 -0.25 -12.86
C VAL A 181 -14.90 0.78 -12.85
N ILE A 182 -13.85 0.57 -13.66
CA ILE A 182 -12.76 1.53 -13.79
C ILE A 182 -13.29 2.89 -14.24
N SER A 183 -14.13 2.91 -15.29
CA SER A 183 -14.71 4.16 -15.78
C SER A 183 -15.48 4.91 -14.68
N LEU A 184 -16.31 4.21 -13.90
CA LEU A 184 -17.09 4.81 -12.81
C LEU A 184 -16.20 5.41 -11.71
N LEU A 185 -15.18 4.67 -11.27
CA LEU A 185 -14.27 5.13 -10.22
C LEU A 185 -13.36 6.26 -10.72
N SER A 186 -12.82 6.15 -11.94
CA SER A 186 -12.01 7.19 -12.56
C SER A 186 -12.80 8.48 -12.74
N GLU A 187 -14.04 8.42 -13.23
CA GLU A 187 -14.90 9.59 -13.37
C GLU A 187 -15.22 10.23 -12.01
N ALA A 188 -15.47 9.44 -10.97
CA ALA A 188 -15.67 9.96 -9.62
C ALA A 188 -14.41 10.65 -9.07
N ILE A 189 -13.22 10.12 -9.35
CA ILE A 189 -11.94 10.76 -9.00
C ILE A 189 -11.78 12.08 -9.76
N ILE A 190 -11.98 12.08 -11.08
CA ILE A 190 -11.87 13.27 -11.94
C ILE A 190 -12.85 14.37 -11.50
N ASN A 191 -14.06 14.00 -11.07
CA ASN A 191 -15.09 14.97 -10.68
C ASN A 191 -15.03 15.38 -9.20
N SER A 192 -14.14 14.79 -8.39
CA SER A 192 -14.02 15.14 -6.98
C SER A 192 -13.50 16.56 -6.80
N SER A 193 -14.10 17.27 -5.83
CA SER A 193 -13.84 18.69 -5.60
C SER A 193 -12.81 18.98 -4.51
N ASN A 194 -12.53 17.99 -3.65
CA ASN A 194 -11.62 18.08 -2.52
C ASN A 194 -10.95 16.72 -2.23
N ALA A 195 -9.91 16.71 -1.39
CA ALA A 195 -9.14 15.51 -1.11
C ALA A 195 -9.93 14.43 -0.34
N ASN A 196 -10.88 14.84 0.51
CA ASN A 196 -11.67 13.89 1.29
C ASN A 196 -12.59 13.04 0.39
N GLU A 197 -13.24 13.65 -0.60
CA GLU A 197 -14.05 12.94 -1.59
C GLU A 197 -13.22 11.91 -2.38
N LEU A 198 -12.00 12.29 -2.78
CA LEU A 198 -11.07 11.44 -3.55
C LEU A 198 -10.67 10.17 -2.81
N SER A 199 -10.40 10.28 -1.51
CA SER A 199 -9.82 9.19 -0.71
C SER A 199 -10.65 7.89 -0.79
N ASN A 200 -11.97 8.01 -0.84
CA ASN A 200 -12.89 6.87 -0.89
C ASN A 200 -12.83 6.09 -2.20
N TYR A 201 -12.65 6.76 -3.34
CA TYR A 201 -12.62 6.10 -4.66
C TYR A 201 -11.22 5.58 -5.00
N THR A 202 -10.22 6.32 -4.55
CA THR A 202 -8.81 6.06 -4.84
C THR A 202 -8.37 4.70 -4.32
N TYR A 203 -8.75 4.36 -3.09
CA TYR A 203 -8.36 3.08 -2.50
C TYR A 203 -8.88 1.90 -3.31
N ASP A 204 -10.14 1.94 -3.74
CA ASP A 204 -10.72 0.85 -4.51
C ASP A 204 -10.18 0.77 -5.94
N LEU A 205 -9.97 1.92 -6.61
CA LEU A 205 -9.35 1.92 -7.94
C LEU A 205 -7.91 1.41 -7.87
N PHE A 206 -7.15 1.73 -6.82
CA PHE A 206 -5.76 1.27 -6.65
C PHE A 206 -5.64 -0.26 -6.65
N TRP A 207 -6.59 -0.96 -6.02
CA TRP A 207 -6.64 -2.42 -6.03
C TRP A 207 -6.99 -3.03 -7.40
N ILE A 208 -7.66 -2.25 -8.25
CA ILE A 208 -8.07 -2.70 -9.59
C ILE A 208 -6.99 -2.36 -10.62
N ASP A 209 -6.48 -1.13 -10.58
CA ASP A 209 -5.55 -0.54 -11.53
C ASP A 209 -4.63 0.47 -10.83
N HIS A 210 -3.44 0.00 -10.46
CA HIS A 210 -2.44 0.73 -9.69
C HIS A 210 -1.90 1.94 -10.44
N ASP A 211 -1.42 1.73 -11.66
CA ASP A 211 -0.79 2.76 -12.49
C ASP A 211 -1.76 3.89 -12.82
N LEU A 212 -3.00 3.54 -13.23
CA LEU A 212 -4.03 4.54 -13.53
C LEU A 212 -4.40 5.37 -12.30
N THR A 213 -4.48 4.75 -11.12
CA THR A 213 -4.75 5.49 -9.87
C THR A 213 -3.69 6.54 -9.60
N ILE A 214 -2.41 6.18 -9.74
CA ILE A 214 -1.30 7.13 -9.54
C ILE A 214 -1.38 8.26 -10.55
N GLU A 215 -1.66 7.95 -11.82
CA GLU A 215 -1.80 8.98 -12.86
C GLU A 215 -2.90 10.00 -12.52
N LEU A 216 -4.09 9.53 -12.14
CA LEU A 216 -5.22 10.40 -11.81
C LEU A 216 -4.96 11.22 -10.54
N LEU A 217 -4.34 10.62 -9.52
CA LEU A 217 -3.94 11.34 -8.32
C LEU A 217 -2.87 12.40 -8.62
N ASP A 218 -1.91 12.12 -9.50
CA ASP A 218 -0.90 13.09 -9.91
C ASP A 218 -1.50 14.26 -10.70
N GLN A 219 -2.54 14.00 -11.50
CA GLN A 219 -3.32 15.06 -12.15
C GLN A 219 -4.02 15.92 -11.08
N LYS A 220 -4.72 15.30 -10.12
CA LYS A 220 -5.41 16.01 -9.04
C LYS A 220 -4.48 16.78 -8.12
N PHE A 221 -3.32 16.23 -7.79
CA PHE A 221 -2.28 16.91 -7.02
C PHE A 221 -1.82 18.20 -7.69
N LYS A 222 -1.78 18.22 -9.03
CA LYS A 222 -1.42 19.42 -9.81
C LYS A 222 -2.55 20.44 -9.91
N GLU A 223 -3.81 19.99 -9.91
CA GLU A 223 -4.99 20.84 -9.95
C GLU A 223 -5.29 21.50 -8.60
N PHE A 224 -5.14 20.75 -7.51
CA PHE A 224 -5.46 21.23 -6.17
C PHE A 224 -4.39 22.16 -5.61
N SER A 225 -4.74 22.87 -4.54
CA SER A 225 -3.85 23.79 -3.81
C SER A 225 -4.08 23.68 -2.30
N GLY A 226 -3.18 24.24 -1.50
CA GLY A 226 -3.38 24.32 -0.06
C GLY A 226 -3.41 22.94 0.61
N TRP A 227 -4.27 22.78 1.61
CA TRP A 227 -4.43 21.55 2.38
C TRP A 227 -4.93 20.36 1.55
N ASP A 228 -5.71 20.59 0.49
CA ASP A 228 -6.16 19.52 -0.40
C ASP A 228 -4.99 18.93 -1.20
N ARG A 229 -4.09 19.79 -1.72
CA ARG A 229 -2.85 19.33 -2.38
C ARG A 229 -1.96 18.57 -1.39
N GLN A 230 -1.81 19.09 -0.18
CA GLN A 230 -0.99 18.47 0.86
C GLN A 230 -1.56 17.10 1.28
N SER A 231 -2.88 16.96 1.36
CA SER A 231 -3.53 15.68 1.67
C SER A 231 -3.27 14.65 0.57
N LEU A 232 -3.38 15.05 -0.70
CA LEU A 232 -3.04 14.18 -1.84
C LEU A 232 -1.56 13.82 -1.88
N PHE A 233 -0.67 14.72 -1.47
CA PHE A 233 0.76 14.42 -1.34
C PHE A 233 1.01 13.29 -0.34
N ILE A 234 0.30 13.27 0.81
CA ILE A 234 0.38 12.18 1.79
C ILE A 234 -0.18 10.88 1.20
N ASP A 235 -1.29 10.93 0.48
CA ASP A 235 -1.88 9.72 -0.10
C ASP A 235 -1.00 9.14 -1.22
N LEU A 236 -0.47 9.97 -2.10
CA LEU A 236 0.51 9.58 -3.13
C LEU A 236 1.77 8.94 -2.52
N TYR A 237 2.12 9.27 -1.27
CA TYR A 237 3.25 8.62 -0.60
C TYR A 237 2.96 7.15 -0.30
N LYS A 238 1.72 6.81 0.06
CA LYS A 238 1.30 5.43 0.31
C LYS A 238 1.31 4.58 -0.96
N PHE A 239 0.98 5.20 -2.10
CA PHE A 239 0.81 4.51 -3.38
C PHE A 239 2.07 4.48 -4.24
N ASP A 240 2.85 5.57 -4.24
CA ASP A 240 4.06 5.76 -5.03
C ASP A 240 5.11 6.58 -4.27
N PRO A 241 5.78 5.95 -3.29
CA PRO A 241 6.79 6.63 -2.48
C PRO A 241 8.04 7.02 -3.28
N ILE A 242 8.29 6.43 -4.45
CA ILE A 242 9.51 6.64 -5.22
C ILE A 242 9.50 8.01 -5.89
N ASN A 243 8.36 8.47 -6.40
CA ASN A 243 8.25 9.78 -7.05
C ASN A 243 7.96 10.94 -6.07
N GLN A 244 7.87 10.67 -4.76
CA GLN A 244 7.64 11.70 -3.75
C GLN A 244 8.60 12.90 -3.81
N PRO A 245 9.93 12.71 -3.93
CA PRO A 245 10.83 13.86 -4.07
C PRO A 245 10.53 14.72 -5.30
N ARG A 246 10.10 14.13 -6.43
CA ARG A 246 9.72 14.90 -7.62
C ARG A 246 8.45 15.73 -7.37
N ARG A 247 7.49 15.18 -6.63
CA ARG A 247 6.27 15.90 -6.22
C ARG A 247 6.59 17.06 -5.28
N SER A 248 7.50 16.85 -4.31
CA SER A 248 8.03 17.93 -3.46
C SER A 248 8.68 19.04 -4.29
N MET A 249 9.58 18.67 -5.22
CA MET A 249 10.26 19.63 -6.09
C MET A 249 9.29 20.45 -6.95
N TRP A 250 8.17 19.86 -7.34
CA TRP A 250 7.12 20.54 -8.10
C TRP A 250 6.26 21.46 -7.22
N ALA A 251 5.87 21.02 -6.03
CA ALA A 251 4.95 21.77 -5.16
C ALA A 251 5.62 22.92 -4.41
N ILE A 252 6.86 22.75 -3.95
CA ILE A 252 7.57 23.75 -3.13
C ILE A 252 7.59 25.14 -3.79
N PRO A 253 7.92 25.29 -5.09
CA PRO A 253 7.91 26.60 -5.74
C PRO A 253 6.52 27.22 -5.93
N LEU A 254 5.46 26.42 -5.83
CA LEU A 254 4.08 26.82 -6.11
C LEU A 254 3.27 27.09 -4.84
N GLU A 255 3.76 26.70 -3.67
CA GLU A 255 3.03 26.81 -2.41
C GLU A 255 3.33 28.15 -1.71
N PRO A 256 2.43 29.14 -1.72
CA PRO A 256 2.70 30.44 -1.13
C PRO A 256 2.74 30.41 0.41
N ASP A 257 2.03 29.48 1.05
CA ASP A 257 1.99 29.35 2.50
C ASP A 257 3.23 28.61 3.02
N GLU A 258 4.01 29.28 3.88
CA GLU A 258 5.27 28.72 4.40
C GLU A 258 5.07 27.46 5.26
N ASN A 259 3.97 27.38 6.02
CA ASN A 259 3.67 26.23 6.87
C ASN A 259 3.31 25.02 6.01
N LEU A 260 2.52 25.24 4.95
CA LEU A 260 2.21 24.19 3.99
C LEU A 260 3.44 23.76 3.19
N ARG A 261 4.27 24.73 2.78
CA ARG A 261 5.49 24.45 2.02
C ARG A 261 6.46 23.57 2.80
N ALA A 262 6.58 23.77 4.11
CA ALA A 262 7.41 22.96 4.99
C ALA A 262 7.06 21.46 4.96
N TYR A 263 5.78 21.09 4.78
CA TYR A 263 5.37 19.67 4.70
C TYR A 263 5.95 18.92 3.49
N TYR A 264 6.36 19.62 2.44
CA TYR A 264 6.98 19.01 1.27
C TYR A 264 8.48 18.75 1.45
N ILE A 265 9.09 19.24 2.54
CA ILE A 265 10.51 19.05 2.87
C ILE A 265 10.59 18.06 4.04
N PRO A 266 11.00 16.79 3.81
CA PRO A 266 11.07 15.82 4.89
C PRO A 266 12.21 16.14 5.84
N PHE A 267 12.00 15.84 7.13
CA PHE A 267 13.06 15.90 8.13
C PHE A 267 14.01 14.69 7.98
N TYR A 268 15.33 14.93 7.97
CA TYR A 268 16.32 13.87 7.71
C TYR A 268 16.23 12.66 8.67
N PRO A 269 16.14 12.83 10.00
CA PRO A 269 15.93 11.71 10.92
C PRO A 269 14.66 10.88 10.63
N SER A 270 13.63 11.48 10.05
CA SER A 270 12.42 10.77 9.64
C SER A 270 12.63 9.92 8.37
N ILE A 271 13.64 10.26 7.54
CA ILE A 271 14.09 9.37 6.45
C ILE A 271 14.90 8.20 7.03
N GLU A 272 15.78 8.45 8.02
CA GLU A 272 16.57 7.40 8.66
C GLU A 272 15.69 6.37 9.39
N SER A 273 14.63 6.82 10.07
CA SER A 273 13.67 5.95 10.76
C SER A 273 12.70 5.21 9.82
N GLY A 274 12.72 5.51 8.52
CA GLY A 274 11.86 4.89 7.52
C GLY A 274 10.45 5.48 7.42
N ILE A 275 10.19 6.64 8.05
CA ILE A 275 8.91 7.36 7.92
C ILE A 275 8.76 7.97 6.53
N TYR A 276 9.87 8.46 5.94
CA TYR A 276 9.90 9.00 4.57
C TYR A 276 10.77 8.14 3.64
N PRO A 277 10.54 8.16 2.31
CA PRO A 277 11.32 7.41 1.34
C PRO A 277 12.79 7.83 1.36
N LYS A 278 13.69 6.85 1.34
CA LYS A 278 15.14 7.15 1.24
C LYS A 278 15.54 7.74 -0.11
N VAL A 279 14.64 7.76 -1.11
CA VAL A 279 14.86 8.41 -2.41
C VAL A 279 15.10 9.93 -2.26
N TYR A 280 14.65 10.55 -1.17
CA TYR A 280 15.04 11.92 -0.80
C TYR A 280 16.55 12.09 -0.56
N LEU A 281 17.32 11.02 -0.39
CA LEU A 281 18.78 11.08 -0.22
C LEU A 281 19.54 11.01 -1.56
N GLN A 282 18.86 11.19 -2.70
CA GLN A 282 19.46 11.21 -4.04
C GLN A 282 20.03 12.60 -4.40
N PRO A 283 21.06 12.67 -5.25
CA PRO A 283 21.70 13.94 -5.63
C PRO A 283 20.74 15.02 -6.14
N TYR A 284 19.73 14.64 -6.93
CA TYR A 284 18.82 15.61 -7.53
C TYR A 284 18.00 16.38 -6.49
N TRP A 285 17.63 15.74 -5.39
CA TRP A 285 16.90 16.37 -4.29
C TRP A 285 17.81 17.31 -3.49
N ILE A 286 19.02 16.85 -3.15
CA ILE A 286 20.02 17.69 -2.47
C ILE A 286 20.34 18.93 -3.31
N ASN A 287 20.49 18.76 -4.62
CA ASN A 287 20.72 19.88 -5.53
C ASN A 287 19.53 20.85 -5.55
N PHE A 288 18.30 20.32 -5.62
CA PHE A 288 17.10 21.14 -5.54
C PHE A 288 17.06 21.98 -4.26
N LEU A 289 17.27 21.37 -3.09
CA LEU A 289 17.27 22.10 -1.81
C LEU A 289 18.32 23.21 -1.77
N LYS A 290 19.53 22.94 -2.26
CA LYS A 290 20.59 23.97 -2.34
C LYS A 290 20.22 25.13 -3.25
N SER A 291 19.60 24.85 -4.39
CA SER A 291 19.11 25.89 -5.30
C SER A 291 17.95 26.67 -4.66
N TRP A 292 17.01 25.97 -4.05
CA TRP A 292 15.83 26.56 -3.41
C TRP A 292 16.17 27.43 -2.20
N TYR A 293 17.22 27.09 -1.45
CA TYR A 293 17.71 27.90 -0.32
C TYR A 293 17.96 29.37 -0.72
N GLN A 294 18.42 29.63 -1.94
CA GLN A 294 18.69 30.98 -2.43
C GLN A 294 17.42 31.79 -2.71
N THR A 295 16.30 31.12 -2.96
CA THR A 295 15.01 31.72 -3.33
C THR A 295 14.01 31.74 -2.19
N GLU A 296 14.15 30.85 -1.21
CA GLU A 296 13.26 30.77 -0.05
C GLU A 296 13.27 32.11 0.72
N SER A 297 12.11 32.54 1.21
CA SER A 297 11.96 33.75 2.02
C SER A 297 11.81 33.43 3.50
N SER A 298 11.25 32.28 3.85
CA SER A 298 11.05 31.85 5.23
C SER A 298 12.36 31.45 5.90
N ALA A 299 12.66 32.08 7.03
CA ALA A 299 13.86 31.76 7.82
C ALA A 299 13.80 30.32 8.37
N SER A 300 12.62 29.87 8.81
CA SER A 300 12.45 28.52 9.35
C SER A 300 12.77 27.45 8.29
N ILE A 301 12.20 27.59 7.09
CA ILE A 301 12.45 26.63 6.01
C ILE A 301 13.93 26.66 5.57
N LYS A 302 14.56 27.84 5.57
CA LYS A 302 16.00 27.94 5.31
C LYS A 302 16.83 27.17 6.32
N ASP A 303 16.50 27.29 7.60
CA ASP A 303 17.17 26.55 8.65
C ASP A 303 16.96 25.04 8.42
N ASP A 304 15.73 24.58 8.17
CA ASP A 304 15.43 23.18 7.89
C ASP A 304 16.24 22.63 6.71
N ILE A 305 16.39 23.42 5.63
CA ILE A 305 17.23 23.06 4.48
C ILE A 305 18.70 22.96 4.87
N VAL A 306 19.22 23.91 5.65
CA VAL A 306 20.61 23.89 6.12
C VAL A 306 20.87 22.64 6.96
N TRP A 307 19.99 22.34 7.92
CA TRP A 307 20.06 21.12 8.73
C TRP A 307 20.04 19.87 7.86
N PHE A 308 19.10 19.77 6.91
CA PHE A 308 19.01 18.63 6.01
C PHE A 308 20.29 18.43 5.19
N VAL A 309 20.79 19.48 4.52
CA VAL A 309 21.98 19.42 3.66
C VAL A 309 23.26 19.16 4.48
N HIS A 310 23.31 19.67 5.72
CA HIS A 310 24.42 19.41 6.62
C HIS A 310 24.44 17.96 7.13
N ASP A 311 23.30 17.40 7.52
CA ASP A 311 23.27 16.12 8.23
C ASP A 311 23.07 14.90 7.33
N PHE A 312 22.57 15.08 6.09
CA PHE A 312 22.24 13.92 5.28
C PHE A 312 23.45 13.01 5.04
N LYS A 313 23.19 11.71 5.11
CA LYS A 313 24.03 10.66 4.53
C LYS A 313 23.38 10.17 3.24
N PRO A 314 24.14 9.98 2.15
CA PRO A 314 23.59 9.47 0.90
C PRO A 314 22.86 8.16 1.06
N LEU A 315 21.90 7.93 0.17
CA LEU A 315 21.17 6.67 0.09
C LEU A 315 22.13 5.48 0.09
N ILE A 316 21.99 4.59 1.07
CA ILE A 316 22.53 3.24 0.96
C ILE A 316 21.57 2.46 0.08
N ILE A 317 22.00 1.97 -1.09
CA ILE A 317 21.22 0.95 -1.81
C ILE A 317 21.40 -0.42 -1.11
N SER A 318 21.19 -0.50 0.20
CA SER A 318 21.32 -1.75 0.95
C SER A 318 20.00 -2.25 1.54
N ILE A 319 18.86 -1.69 1.13
CA ILE A 319 17.59 -1.93 1.84
C ILE A 319 16.82 -3.12 1.26
N ASP A 320 17.12 -3.55 0.03
CA ASP A 320 16.68 -4.85 -0.45
C ASP A 320 17.84 -5.82 -0.37
N SER A 321 17.63 -6.94 0.32
CA SER A 321 18.58 -8.03 0.54
C SER A 321 19.09 -8.71 -0.74
N ASN A 322 18.66 -8.24 -1.92
CA ASN A 322 18.99 -8.80 -3.23
C ASN A 322 19.99 -7.96 -4.04
N ILE A 323 20.44 -6.80 -3.54
CA ILE A 323 21.38 -5.94 -4.27
C ILE A 323 22.81 -6.46 -4.07
N THR A 324 23.43 -6.84 -5.19
CA THR A 324 24.78 -7.40 -5.21
C THR A 324 25.83 -6.30 -5.05
N THR A 325 27.04 -6.67 -4.65
CA THR A 325 28.17 -5.71 -4.60
C THR A 325 28.50 -5.15 -5.99
N ILE A 326 28.25 -5.91 -7.07
CA ILE A 326 28.39 -5.42 -8.45
C ILE A 326 27.42 -4.27 -8.72
N ASP A 327 26.16 -4.42 -8.32
CA ASP A 327 25.13 -3.37 -8.49
C ASP A 327 25.49 -2.10 -7.72
N GLN A 328 26.11 -2.24 -6.55
CA GLN A 328 26.58 -1.10 -5.75
C GLN A 328 27.76 -0.38 -6.43
N VAL A 329 28.70 -1.11 -7.03
CA VAL A 329 29.80 -0.52 -7.82
C VAL A 329 29.24 0.22 -9.05
N GLU A 330 28.25 -0.36 -9.72
CA GLU A 330 27.57 0.28 -10.86
C GLU A 330 26.83 1.56 -10.42
N TYR A 331 26.13 1.51 -9.29
CA TYR A 331 25.48 2.70 -8.75
C TYR A 331 26.48 3.79 -8.37
N LEU A 332 27.58 3.44 -7.71
CA LEU A 332 28.64 4.40 -7.38
C LEU A 332 29.20 5.04 -8.67
N ASN A 333 29.32 4.27 -9.76
CA ASN A 333 29.71 4.79 -11.07
C ASN A 333 28.69 5.84 -11.60
N GLN A 334 27.40 5.56 -11.49
CA GLN A 334 26.33 6.51 -11.84
C GLN A 334 26.31 7.74 -10.91
N GLN A 335 26.72 7.59 -9.64
CA GLN A 335 26.87 8.73 -8.73
C GLN A 335 27.98 9.67 -9.21
N VAL A 336 29.09 9.18 -9.78
CA VAL A 336 30.13 10.04 -10.38
C VAL A 336 29.54 10.96 -11.44
N ASP A 337 28.73 10.42 -12.35
CA ASP A 337 28.07 11.22 -13.40
C ASP A 337 27.10 12.25 -12.79
N SER A 338 26.35 11.85 -11.75
CA SER A 338 25.40 12.73 -11.08
C SER A 338 26.09 13.91 -10.39
N VAL A 339 27.13 13.66 -9.60
CA VAL A 339 27.85 14.72 -8.89
C VAL A 339 28.64 15.62 -9.86
N TYR A 340 29.15 15.08 -10.96
CA TYR A 340 29.76 15.87 -12.03
C TYR A 340 28.74 16.80 -12.68
N LYS A 341 27.56 16.28 -13.05
CA LYS A 341 26.46 17.08 -13.63
C LYS A 341 26.03 18.24 -12.73
N TYR A 342 26.03 18.06 -11.41
CA TYR A 342 25.71 19.12 -10.45
C TYR A 342 26.90 20.02 -10.07
N THR A 343 28.03 19.90 -10.77
CA THR A 343 29.26 20.68 -10.52
C THR A 343 29.82 20.50 -9.10
N TRP A 344 29.61 19.33 -8.51
CA TRP A 344 30.16 18.94 -7.20
C TRP A 344 31.46 18.15 -7.31
N LEU A 345 31.87 17.87 -8.54
CA LEU A 345 33.12 17.23 -8.91
C LEU A 345 33.82 18.13 -9.93
N GLY A 346 35.15 18.07 -9.94
CA GLY A 346 36.01 18.78 -10.89
C GLY A 346 35.79 18.39 -12.35
N ASP A 347 36.80 18.63 -13.17
CA ASP A 347 36.69 18.44 -14.62
C ASP A 347 36.37 16.99 -15.08
N LEU A 348 36.07 16.88 -16.38
CA LEU A 348 35.76 15.61 -17.04
C LEU A 348 36.89 14.58 -16.92
N PHE A 349 38.15 15.02 -16.88
CA PHE A 349 39.28 14.10 -16.74
C PHE A 349 39.24 13.42 -15.38
N PHE A 350 39.01 14.19 -14.31
CA PHE A 350 38.90 13.62 -12.98
C PHE A 350 37.69 12.68 -12.83
N ALA A 351 36.54 13.04 -13.39
CA ALA A 351 35.38 12.15 -13.43
C ALA A 351 35.68 10.83 -14.17
N THR A 352 36.40 10.91 -15.30
CA THR A 352 36.80 9.74 -16.08
C THR A 352 37.77 8.84 -15.31
N ASP A 353 38.76 9.41 -14.62
CA ASP A 353 39.69 8.67 -13.77
C ASP A 353 38.96 7.86 -12.69
N LEU A 354 38.00 8.50 -12.01
CA LEU A 354 37.18 7.85 -10.98
C LEU A 354 36.36 6.68 -11.56
N LYS A 355 35.73 6.87 -12.72
CA LYS A 355 34.97 5.80 -13.40
C LYS A 355 35.85 4.66 -13.85
N ASN A 356 37.08 4.94 -14.30
CA ASN A 356 38.05 3.91 -14.68
C ASN A 356 38.43 3.02 -13.49
N ILE A 357 38.66 3.59 -12.30
CA ILE A 357 38.93 2.81 -11.08
C ILE A 357 37.76 1.87 -10.78
N LEU A 358 36.52 2.37 -10.86
CA LEU A 358 35.32 1.55 -10.61
C LEU A 358 35.10 0.47 -11.68
N ALA A 359 35.44 0.74 -12.94
CA ALA A 359 35.37 -0.25 -14.02
C ALA A 359 36.34 -1.42 -13.78
N ILE A 360 37.56 -1.13 -13.30
CA ILE A 360 38.53 -2.15 -12.89
C ILE A 360 38.01 -2.92 -11.67
N ALA A 361 37.46 -2.21 -10.66
CA ALA A 361 36.86 -2.84 -9.49
C ALA A 361 35.75 -3.84 -9.86
N LYS A 362 34.86 -3.45 -10.78
CA LYS A 362 33.78 -4.29 -11.31
C LYS A 362 34.32 -5.51 -12.04
N THR A 363 35.32 -5.32 -12.90
CA THR A 363 35.97 -6.42 -13.65
C THR A 363 36.59 -7.45 -12.69
N ASN A 364 37.31 -6.99 -11.67
CA ASN A 364 37.89 -7.88 -10.66
C ASN A 364 36.83 -8.70 -9.93
N LEU A 365 35.72 -8.04 -9.54
CA LEU A 365 34.62 -8.70 -8.85
C LEU A 365 33.91 -9.74 -9.74
N GLN A 366 33.70 -9.43 -11.02
CA GLN A 366 33.15 -10.36 -12.02
C GLN A 366 34.05 -11.58 -12.25
N ASN A 367 35.37 -11.42 -12.10
CA ASN A 367 36.35 -12.50 -12.16
C ASN A 367 36.47 -13.30 -10.85
N GLY A 368 35.67 -12.99 -9.82
CA GLY A 368 35.71 -13.66 -8.52
C GLY A 368 36.80 -13.14 -7.56
N ASP A 369 37.51 -12.06 -7.91
CA ASP A 369 38.55 -11.46 -7.07
C ASP A 369 38.01 -10.28 -6.25
N SER A 370 37.34 -10.63 -5.15
CA SER A 370 36.78 -9.65 -4.21
C SER A 370 37.85 -8.81 -3.48
N LEU A 371 39.09 -9.32 -3.35
CA LEU A 371 40.16 -8.59 -2.68
C LEU A 371 40.73 -7.51 -3.59
N ALA A 372 40.99 -7.84 -4.86
CA ALA A 372 41.40 -6.85 -5.85
C ALA A 372 40.28 -5.83 -6.11
N CYS A 373 39.00 -6.23 -6.04
CA CYS A 373 37.88 -5.29 -6.02
C CYS A 373 37.99 -4.31 -4.85
N ARG A 374 38.21 -4.80 -3.62
CA ARG A 374 38.37 -3.96 -2.42
C ARG A 374 39.48 -2.93 -2.59
N VAL A 375 40.63 -3.34 -3.10
CA VAL A 375 41.78 -2.44 -3.34
C VAL A 375 41.39 -1.29 -4.24
N GLN A 376 40.68 -1.55 -5.34
CA GLN A 376 40.25 -0.51 -6.28
C GLN A 376 39.19 0.41 -5.67
N VAL A 377 38.19 -0.12 -4.96
CA VAL A 377 37.18 0.70 -4.27
C VAL A 377 37.82 1.57 -3.19
N LYS A 378 38.84 1.06 -2.49
CA LYS A 378 39.60 1.86 -1.51
C LYS A 378 40.43 2.95 -2.17
N ALA A 379 41.12 2.64 -3.27
CA ALA A 379 41.84 3.63 -4.07
C ALA A 379 40.91 4.75 -4.58
N PHE A 380 39.71 4.40 -5.04
CA PHE A 380 38.67 5.37 -5.38
C PHE A 380 38.32 6.26 -4.18
N GLN A 381 38.00 5.66 -3.03
CA GLN A 381 37.58 6.38 -1.83
C GLN A 381 38.68 7.34 -1.35
N ASP A 382 39.93 6.88 -1.29
CA ASP A 382 41.08 7.68 -0.86
C ASP A 382 41.36 8.83 -1.82
N LEU A 383 41.20 8.61 -3.13
CA LEU A 383 41.36 9.66 -4.12
C LEU A 383 40.32 10.78 -3.96
N VAL A 384 39.05 10.41 -3.76
CA VAL A 384 37.96 11.36 -3.50
C VAL A 384 38.24 12.14 -2.21
N ASP A 385 38.63 11.44 -1.14
CA ASP A 385 38.89 12.04 0.18
C ASP A 385 40.09 13.00 0.15
N ASN A 386 41.18 12.62 -0.50
CA ASN A 386 42.36 13.47 -0.66
C ASN A 386 42.05 14.73 -1.48
N VAL A 387 41.36 14.58 -2.62
CA VAL A 387 40.99 15.76 -3.43
C VAL A 387 40.05 16.67 -2.67
N TYR A 388 39.07 16.13 -1.92
CA TYR A 388 38.19 16.94 -1.07
C TYR A 388 38.97 17.74 -0.02
N LYS A 389 39.92 17.11 0.67
CA LYS A 389 40.78 17.77 1.68
C LYS A 389 41.69 18.85 1.07
N ASP A 390 42.17 18.63 -0.15
CA ASP A 390 43.04 19.56 -0.88
C ASP A 390 42.28 20.59 -1.74
N SER A 391 40.93 20.55 -1.75
CA SER A 391 40.09 21.38 -2.61
C SER A 391 40.09 22.86 -2.18
N LEU A 392 41.07 23.63 -2.66
CA LEU A 392 40.90 25.06 -2.86
C LEU A 392 40.03 25.27 -4.11
N LYS A 393 38.96 26.09 -4.02
CA LYS A 393 37.96 26.32 -5.10
C LYS A 393 38.54 26.73 -6.47
N SER A 394 39.82 27.10 -6.55
CA SER A 394 40.51 27.49 -7.79
C SER A 394 41.16 26.33 -8.55
N ASN A 395 41.21 25.11 -7.99
CA ASN A 395 41.78 23.95 -8.68
C ASN A 395 40.73 23.32 -9.63
N PRO A 396 41.02 23.07 -10.92
CA PRO A 396 40.13 22.33 -11.82
C PRO A 396 39.79 20.91 -11.31
N ARG A 397 40.67 20.34 -10.48
CA ARG A 397 40.42 19.11 -9.74
C ARG A 397 39.93 19.44 -8.33
N PHE A 398 38.62 19.35 -8.12
CA PHE A 398 37.99 19.57 -6.82
C PHE A 398 36.89 18.54 -6.53
N VAL A 399 36.48 18.48 -5.27
CA VAL A 399 35.29 17.78 -4.80
C VAL A 399 34.60 18.69 -3.78
N THR A 400 33.29 18.95 -3.89
CA THR A 400 32.55 19.68 -2.85
C THR A 400 32.16 18.75 -1.70
N ILE A 401 31.68 19.29 -0.58
CA ILE A 401 31.19 18.45 0.53
C ILE A 401 30.07 17.49 0.10
N GLU A 402 29.17 17.92 -0.79
CA GLU A 402 28.10 17.05 -1.30
C GLU A 402 28.64 15.95 -2.20
N GLY A 403 29.54 16.31 -3.13
CA GLY A 403 30.23 15.33 -3.97
C GLY A 403 30.99 14.31 -3.13
N TRP A 404 31.74 14.78 -2.13
CA TRP A 404 32.47 13.93 -1.19
C TRP A 404 31.51 12.99 -0.45
N LYS A 405 30.41 13.49 0.12
CA LYS A 405 29.42 12.65 0.81
C LYS A 405 28.95 11.52 -0.11
N PHE A 406 28.45 11.85 -1.30
CA PHE A 406 27.91 10.86 -2.25
C PHE A 406 28.93 9.81 -2.66
N LEU A 407 30.15 10.22 -3.01
CA LEU A 407 31.16 9.31 -3.50
C LEU A 407 31.83 8.50 -2.37
N TYR A 408 32.19 9.15 -1.27
CA TYR A 408 32.89 8.53 -0.14
C TYR A 408 32.03 7.50 0.59
N TRP A 409 30.79 7.86 0.95
CA TRP A 409 29.91 6.95 1.71
C TRP A 409 29.46 5.76 0.88
N ASN A 410 29.13 5.96 -0.40
CA ASN A 410 28.78 4.84 -1.27
C ASN A 410 29.97 3.88 -1.50
N ALA A 411 31.19 4.40 -1.57
CA ALA A 411 32.39 3.55 -1.56
C ALA A 411 32.55 2.81 -0.22
N GLN A 412 32.30 3.48 0.91
CA GLN A 412 32.37 2.85 2.23
C GLN A 412 31.41 1.67 2.36
N TYR A 413 30.17 1.82 1.90
CA TYR A 413 29.16 0.75 1.94
C TYR A 413 29.57 -0.49 1.14
N ILE A 414 30.31 -0.32 0.05
CA ILE A 414 30.89 -1.42 -0.73
C ILE A 414 32.03 -2.08 0.07
N LEU A 415 32.94 -1.29 0.63
CA LEU A 415 34.08 -1.78 1.42
C LEU A 415 33.66 -2.58 2.67
N ASP A 416 32.54 -2.21 3.28
CA ASP A 416 32.00 -2.90 4.45
C ASP A 416 31.45 -4.31 4.11
N ARG A 417 31.13 -4.56 2.84
CA ARG A 417 30.60 -5.84 2.34
C ARG A 417 31.68 -6.77 1.74
N LEU A 418 32.80 -6.20 1.31
CA LEU A 418 33.93 -6.98 0.76
C LEU A 418 34.76 -7.60 1.89
N PRO A 419 35.44 -8.75 1.65
CA PRO A 419 36.30 -9.38 2.65
C PRO A 419 37.45 -8.45 3.05
N LYS A 420 37.94 -8.58 4.28
CA LYS A 420 39.13 -7.88 4.77
C LYS A 420 40.39 -8.72 4.50
N PRO A 421 41.57 -8.08 4.32
CA PRO A 421 42.84 -8.79 4.20
C PRO A 421 43.18 -9.67 5.41
#